data_AF-A0A3D5HIT5-F1
#
_entry.id   AF-A0A3D5HIT5-F1
#
_cell.length_a   1.000
_cell.length_b   1.000
_cell.length_c   1.000
_cell.angle_alpha   90.00
_cell.angle_beta   90.00
_cell.angle_gamma   90.00
#
_symmetry.space_group_name_H-M   'P 1'
#
loop_
_entity.id
_entity.type
_entity.pdbx_description
1 polymer ?
#
loop_
_entity_poly.entity_id
_entity_poly.type
_entity_poly.pdbx_seq_one_letter_code
_entity_poly.pdbx_strand_id
1 'polypeptide(L)'
;NLPLAQKKERQINLSKHGMDYPVIVGSGLKGQAVKSLGDKINAPLFFLDDIPHNINSVAEYVPMSGRIHMIADPRLSKLIGAAEGASARIDQWHEAQNWILDKIAE
;
A
#
# COMPACT_ATOMS: atom_id res chain seq x y z
N ASN A 1 2.50 10.43 -6.57
CA ASN A 1 3.94 10.23 -6.24
C ASN A 1 4.52 11.48 -5.61
N LEU A 2 5.35 11.34 -4.57
CA LEU A 2 6.06 12.44 -3.90
C LEU A 2 7.36 12.75 -4.66
N PRO A 3 7.67 14.00 -5.04
CA PRO A 3 8.97 14.31 -5.63
C PRO A 3 10.10 14.26 -4.58
N LEU A 4 11.32 13.91 -5.01
CA LEU A 4 12.44 13.63 -4.10
C LEU A 4 12.79 14.83 -3.21
N ALA A 5 12.68 16.05 -3.74
CA ALA A 5 12.94 17.28 -3.00
C ALA A 5 12.06 17.42 -1.74
N GLN A 6 10.85 16.88 -1.74
CA GLN A 6 9.90 16.97 -0.62
C GLN A 6 10.02 15.80 0.37
N LYS A 7 11.01 14.90 0.22
CA LYS A 7 11.18 13.75 1.13
C LYS A 7 11.26 14.17 2.60
N LYS A 8 12.10 15.17 2.91
CA LYS A 8 12.32 15.64 4.28
C LYS A 8 11.06 16.23 4.90
N GLU A 9 10.33 17.04 4.14
CA GLU A 9 9.07 17.65 4.58
C GLU A 9 8.01 16.58 4.85
N ARG A 10 7.93 15.55 4.01
CA ARG A 10 7.04 14.41 4.23
C ARG A 10 7.39 13.66 5.52
N GLN A 11 8.67 13.40 5.78
CA GLN A 11 9.11 12.75 7.01
C GLN A 11 8.69 13.55 8.24
N ILE A 12 8.93 14.88 8.23
CA ILE A 12 8.52 15.77 9.32
C ILE A 12 7.00 15.76 9.51
N ASN A 13 6.24 15.82 8.42
CA ASN A 13 4.78 15.80 8.49
C ASN A 13 4.26 14.49 9.10
N LEU A 14 4.73 13.34 8.62
CA LEU A 14 4.31 12.03 9.14
C LEU A 14 4.70 11.83 10.61
N SER A 15 5.92 12.22 10.99
CA SER A 15 6.40 12.16 12.37
C SER A 15 5.53 12.97 13.33
N LYS A 16 5.06 14.16 12.93
CA LYS A 16 4.10 14.98 13.71
C LYS A 16 2.74 14.28 13.95
N HIS A 17 2.41 13.27 13.17
CA HIS A 17 1.21 12.45 13.32
C HIS A 17 1.51 11.06 13.91
N GLY A 18 2.69 10.84 14.49
CA GLY A 18 3.06 9.56 15.09
C GLY A 18 3.41 8.46 14.08
N MET A 19 3.57 8.80 12.80
CA MET A 19 3.94 7.88 11.72
C MET A 19 5.43 8.03 11.37
N ASP A 20 6.32 7.86 12.35
CA ASP A 20 7.77 7.97 12.13
C ASP A 20 8.37 6.74 11.44
N TYR A 21 7.72 6.32 10.35
CA TYR A 21 8.13 5.19 9.53
C TYR A 21 9.09 5.64 8.41
N PRO A 22 9.97 4.75 7.91
CA PRO A 22 10.85 5.08 6.80
C PRO A 22 10.09 5.56 5.55
N VAL A 23 10.37 6.78 5.11
CA VAL A 23 9.80 7.33 3.87
C VAL A 23 10.69 6.95 2.69
N ILE A 24 10.12 6.22 1.75
CA ILE A 24 10.77 5.81 0.51
C ILE A 24 10.17 6.61 -0.64
N VAL A 25 11.04 7.26 -1.41
CA VAL A 25 10.66 8.01 -2.59
C VAL A 25 11.25 7.31 -3.80
N GLY A 26 10.42 7.05 -4.79
CA GLY A 26 10.81 6.43 -6.05
C GLY A 26 9.97 6.97 -7.19
N SER A 27 10.43 6.70 -8.41
CA SER A 27 9.70 6.95 -9.66
C SER A 27 9.11 5.65 -10.19
N GLY A 28 8.05 5.74 -10.99
CA GLY A 28 7.38 4.59 -11.60
C GLY A 28 6.41 3.86 -10.68
N LEU A 29 6.07 2.63 -11.09
CA LEU A 29 5.16 1.74 -10.40
C LEU A 29 5.79 1.14 -9.13
N LYS A 30 4.96 0.60 -8.23
CA LYS A 30 5.40 0.19 -6.89
C LYS A 30 6.01 -1.20 -6.81
N GLY A 31 5.73 -2.09 -7.77
CA GLY A 31 6.10 -3.51 -7.70
C GLY A 31 7.57 -3.78 -7.37
N GLN A 32 8.49 -3.20 -8.14
CA GLN A 32 9.93 -3.41 -7.92
C GLN A 32 10.42 -2.85 -6.57
N ALA A 33 9.88 -1.70 -6.16
CA ALA A 33 10.23 -1.10 -4.87
C ALA A 33 9.73 -1.98 -3.71
N VAL A 34 8.50 -2.48 -3.78
CA VAL A 34 7.94 -3.39 -2.78
C VAL A 34 8.71 -4.71 -2.76
N LYS A 35 9.04 -5.29 -3.92
CA LYS A 35 9.88 -6.50 -4.00
C LYS A 35 11.23 -6.29 -3.31
N SER A 36 11.92 -5.20 -3.61
CA SER A 36 13.23 -4.89 -3.00
C SER A 36 13.18 -4.71 -1.48
N LEU A 37 12.03 -4.34 -0.92
CA LEU A 37 11.80 -4.29 0.52
C LEU A 37 11.44 -5.66 1.08
N GLY A 38 10.55 -6.38 0.40
CA GLY A 38 10.15 -7.74 0.74
C GLY A 38 11.32 -8.72 0.79
N ASP A 39 12.25 -8.64 -0.16
CA ASP A 39 13.44 -9.51 -0.22
C ASP A 39 14.36 -9.34 1.02
N LYS A 40 14.20 -8.28 1.82
CA LYS A 40 15.01 -7.98 3.01
C LYS A 40 14.36 -8.43 4.32
N ILE A 41 13.14 -8.94 4.28
CA ILE A 41 12.35 -9.31 5.46
C ILE A 41 11.85 -10.74 5.34
N ASN A 42 11.76 -11.44 6.47
CA ASN A 42 11.07 -12.73 6.56
C ASN A 42 9.82 -12.57 7.42
N ALA A 43 8.78 -11.96 6.84
CA ALA A 43 7.51 -11.68 7.49
C ALA A 43 6.39 -11.55 6.43
N PRO A 44 5.11 -11.73 6.80
CA PRO A 44 3.99 -11.41 5.93
C PRO A 44 4.07 -9.96 5.42
N LEU A 45 3.80 -9.76 4.13
CA LEU A 45 3.85 -8.45 3.48
C LEU A 45 2.45 -8.02 3.05
N PHE A 46 2.04 -6.84 3.48
CA PHE A 46 0.78 -6.21 3.08
C PHE A 46 1.04 -4.89 2.34
N PHE A 47 0.31 -4.66 1.26
CA PHE A 47 0.39 -3.44 0.46
C PHE A 47 -1.00 -2.81 0.29
N LEU A 48 -1.11 -1.52 0.62
CA LEU A 48 -2.35 -0.76 0.58
C LEU A 48 -2.12 0.47 -0.30
N ASP A 49 -2.99 0.67 -1.29
CA ASP A 49 -2.94 1.81 -2.21
C ASP A 49 -4.34 2.03 -2.82
N ASP A 50 -4.67 3.27 -3.19
CA ASP A 50 -5.92 3.65 -3.86
C ASP A 50 -5.79 3.64 -5.39
N ILE A 51 -4.60 3.39 -5.91
CA ILE A 51 -4.28 3.46 -7.34
C ILE A 51 -4.19 2.05 -7.96
N PRO A 52 -5.11 1.68 -8.89
CA PRO A 52 -5.16 0.34 -9.47
C PRO A 52 -3.85 -0.15 -10.11
N HIS A 53 -3.13 0.72 -10.82
CA HIS A 53 -1.88 0.34 -11.47
C HIS A 53 -0.75 0.05 -10.47
N ASN A 54 -0.76 0.66 -9.28
CA ASN A 54 0.18 0.32 -8.21
C ASN A 54 -0.13 -1.07 -7.64
N ILE A 55 -1.42 -1.35 -7.39
CA ILE A 55 -1.88 -2.66 -6.91
C ILE A 55 -1.49 -3.77 -7.89
N ASN A 56 -1.80 -3.59 -9.18
CA ASN A 56 -1.48 -4.57 -10.23
C ASN A 56 0.04 -4.79 -10.36
N SER A 57 0.82 -3.71 -10.28
CA SER A 57 2.29 -3.82 -10.28
C SER A 57 2.82 -4.60 -9.08
N VAL A 58 2.27 -4.41 -7.89
CA VAL A 58 2.70 -5.20 -6.72
C VAL A 58 2.28 -6.66 -6.85
N ALA A 59 1.12 -6.95 -7.45
CA ALA A 59 0.69 -8.32 -7.71
C ALA A 59 1.64 -9.06 -8.67
N GLU A 60 2.15 -8.38 -9.70
CA GLU A 60 3.12 -8.93 -10.65
C GLU A 60 4.46 -9.28 -10.00
N TYR A 61 5.03 -8.35 -9.22
CA TYR A 61 6.38 -8.51 -8.66
C TYR A 61 6.43 -9.23 -7.31
N VAL A 62 5.33 -9.20 -6.54
CA VAL A 62 5.24 -9.77 -5.19
C VAL A 62 3.90 -10.48 -5.02
N PRO A 63 3.63 -11.59 -5.76
CA PRO A 63 2.32 -12.25 -5.78
C PRO A 63 1.88 -12.79 -4.41
N MET A 64 2.84 -13.11 -3.54
CA MET A 64 2.59 -13.60 -2.17
C MET A 64 2.14 -12.52 -1.18
N SER A 65 2.17 -11.24 -1.57
CA SER A 65 1.70 -10.15 -0.70
C SER A 65 0.18 -10.16 -0.51
N GLY A 66 -0.31 -9.65 0.63
CA GLY A 66 -1.71 -9.27 0.77
C GLY A 66 -1.91 -7.85 0.21
N ARG A 67 -2.68 -7.69 -0.87
CA ARG A 67 -2.88 -6.38 -1.52
C ARG A 67 -4.30 -5.89 -1.30
N ILE A 68 -4.46 -4.78 -0.59
CA ILE A 68 -5.75 -4.13 -0.38
C ILE A 68 -5.83 -2.93 -1.31
N HIS A 69 -6.74 -2.98 -2.28
CA HIS A 69 -7.11 -1.78 -3.03
C HIS A 69 -8.05 -0.96 -2.15
N MET A 70 -7.55 0.15 -1.59
CA MET A 70 -8.27 0.90 -0.56
C MET A 70 -8.60 2.31 -1.03
N ILE A 71 -9.89 2.60 -1.26
CA ILE A 71 -10.34 3.93 -1.67
C ILE A 71 -11.16 4.56 -0.54
N ALA A 72 -10.48 5.32 0.32
CA ALA A 72 -11.10 5.91 1.50
C ALA A 72 -12.12 7.03 1.19
N ASP A 73 -12.04 7.67 0.01
CA ASP A 73 -13.02 8.69 -0.39
C ASP A 73 -14.30 8.03 -0.93
N PRO A 74 -15.46 8.18 -0.27
CA PRO A 74 -16.71 7.53 -0.66
C PRO A 74 -17.26 7.96 -2.03
N ARG A 75 -16.83 9.11 -2.55
CA ARG A 75 -17.22 9.59 -3.87
C ARG A 75 -16.44 8.86 -4.95
N LEU A 76 -15.14 8.65 -4.70
CA LEU A 76 -14.25 7.96 -5.62
C LEU A 76 -14.50 6.45 -5.63
N SER A 77 -14.77 5.85 -4.46
CA SER A 77 -14.95 4.41 -4.35
C SER A 77 -16.12 3.87 -5.17
N LYS A 78 -17.16 4.69 -5.38
CA LYS A 78 -18.33 4.37 -6.23
C LYS A 78 -18.03 4.35 -7.72
N LEU A 79 -16.94 5.00 -8.14
CA LEU A 79 -16.60 5.19 -9.56
C LEU A 79 -15.52 4.23 -10.03
N ILE A 80 -14.72 3.69 -9.12
CA ILE A 80 -13.57 2.83 -9.43
C ILE A 80 -13.87 1.42 -8.93
N GLY A 81 -13.77 0.42 -9.81
CA GLY A 81 -13.88 -0.99 -9.47
C GLY A 81 -12.67 -1.54 -8.72
N ALA A 82 -12.72 -2.82 -8.31
CA ALA A 82 -11.55 -3.49 -7.76
C ALA A 82 -10.41 -3.55 -8.79
N ALA A 83 -9.17 -3.41 -8.33
CA ALA A 83 -8.01 -3.61 -9.20
C ALA A 83 -7.84 -5.13 -9.41
N GLU A 84 -7.47 -5.54 -10.62
CA GLU A 84 -7.34 -6.97 -10.98
C GLU A 84 -6.39 -7.73 -10.06
N GLY A 85 -5.27 -7.10 -9.67
CA GLY A 85 -4.28 -7.67 -8.77
C GLY A 85 -4.65 -7.58 -7.28
N ALA A 86 -5.81 -7.02 -6.90
CA ALA A 86 -6.16 -6.87 -5.49
C ALA A 86 -6.52 -8.21 -4.84
N SER A 87 -6.01 -8.47 -3.64
CA SER A 87 -6.48 -9.56 -2.78
C SER A 87 -7.84 -9.23 -2.16
N ALA A 88 -8.09 -7.95 -1.89
CA ALA A 88 -9.35 -7.43 -1.38
C ALA A 88 -9.59 -5.98 -1.83
N ARG A 89 -10.87 -5.60 -1.96
CA ARG A 89 -11.31 -4.21 -2.13
C ARG A 89 -12.00 -3.77 -0.85
N ILE A 90 -11.38 -2.85 -0.10
CA ILE A 90 -11.83 -2.42 1.22
C ILE A 90 -11.68 -0.90 1.32
N ASP A 91 -12.76 -0.18 1.62
CA ASP A 91 -12.76 1.29 1.60
C ASP A 91 -12.65 1.93 3.00
N GLN A 92 -12.61 1.11 4.06
CA GLN A 92 -12.56 1.57 5.45
C GLN A 92 -11.35 1.01 6.22
N TRP A 93 -10.72 1.84 7.05
CA TRP A 93 -9.50 1.45 7.79
C TRP A 93 -9.73 0.31 8.78
N HIS A 94 -10.85 0.31 9.50
CA HIS A 94 -11.14 -0.73 10.49
C HIS A 94 -11.36 -2.10 9.83
N GLU A 95 -11.98 -2.14 8.66
CA GLU A 95 -12.14 -3.37 7.87
C GLU A 95 -10.78 -3.85 7.33
N ALA A 96 -9.93 -2.94 6.86
CA ALA A 96 -8.59 -3.29 6.39
C ALA A 96 -7.73 -3.86 7.53
N GLN A 97 -7.84 -3.28 8.73
CA GLN A 97 -7.18 -3.80 9.92
C GLN A 97 -7.64 -5.23 10.25
N ASN A 98 -8.96 -5.47 10.29
CA ASN A 98 -9.50 -6.80 10.57
C ASN A 98 -9.00 -7.82 9.55
N TRP A 99 -9.08 -7.48 8.25
CA TRP A 99 -8.61 -8.35 7.18
C TRP A 99 -7.12 -8.70 7.31
N ILE A 100 -6.27 -7.74 7.68
CA ILE A 100 -4.83 -7.98 7.91
C ILE A 100 -4.63 -8.90 9.12
N LEU A 101 -5.32 -8.65 10.24
CA LEU A 101 -5.20 -9.47 11.45
C LEU A 101 -5.63 -10.91 11.21
N ASP A 102 -6.72 -11.12 10.48
CA ASP A 102 -7.19 -12.45 10.09
C ASP A 102 -6.12 -13.17 9.25
N LYS A 103 -5.48 -12.47 8.30
CA LYS A 103 -4.42 -13.03 7.45
C LYS A 103 -3.10 -13.31 8.17
N ILE A 104 -2.84 -12.62 9.29
CA ILE A 104 -1.67 -12.91 10.13
C ILE A 104 -1.94 -14.11 11.06
N ALA A 105 -3.21 -14.37 11.39
CA ALA A 105 -3.61 -15.46 12.27
C ALA A 105 -3.75 -16.83 11.55
N GLU A 106 -3.86 -16.83 10.21
CA GLU A 106 -3.79 -18.01 9.33
C GLU A 106 -2.38 -18.65 9.31
#